data_AF-A0A060VWE2-F1
#
_entry.id   AF-A0A060VWE2-F1
#
_cell.length_a   1.000
_cell.length_b   1.000
_cell.length_c   1.000
_cell.angle_alpha   90.00
_cell.angle_beta   90.00
_cell.angle_gamma   90.00
#
_symmetry.space_group_name_H-M   'P 1'
#
loop_
_entity.id
_entity.type
_entity.pdbx_description
1 polymer ?
#
loop_
_entity_poly.entity_id
_entity_poly.type
_entity_poly.pdbx_seq_one_letter_code
_entity_poly.pdbx_strand_id
1 'polypeptide(L)'
;MEPSCVQATMAMLDVSKKTSSISRSVAVERKNLITVCRFSVKTLLEKYTAEPIDDSSEEFINFAAVLEHILSHGFTGSGSWFDGQRSYWDFIRLACGKVQNSCISSIENMENISTSRAKARDRHPYLLRLTE
;
A
#
# COMPACT_ATOMS: atom_id res chain seq x y z
N MET A 1 -11.68 -41.94 34.28
CA MET A 1 -10.45 -42.26 33.52
C MET A 1 -10.88 -42.93 32.24
N GLU A 2 -10.76 -42.40 31.03
CA GLU A 2 -10.22 -41.17 30.44
C GLU A 2 -10.96 -41.01 29.09
N PRO A 3 -11.19 -39.80 28.57
CA PRO A 3 -10.78 -39.57 27.19
C PRO A 3 -10.15 -38.19 27.03
N SER A 4 -8.82 -38.13 27.04
CA SER A 4 -8.06 -36.86 27.03
C SER A 4 -6.91 -36.87 26.01
N CYS A 5 -7.02 -37.60 24.90
CA CYS A 5 -5.95 -37.62 23.88
C CYS A 5 -6.39 -37.40 22.43
N VAL A 6 -7.67 -37.55 22.07
CA VAL A 6 -8.12 -37.51 20.67
C VAL A 6 -8.60 -36.12 20.18
N GLN A 7 -9.02 -35.22 21.08
CA GLN A 7 -9.51 -33.89 20.67
C GLN A 7 -8.40 -32.88 20.35
N ALA A 8 -7.21 -33.01 20.95
CA ALA A 8 -6.10 -32.08 20.71
C ALA A 8 -5.54 -32.17 19.28
N THR A 9 -5.53 -33.37 18.69
CA THR A 9 -4.96 -33.61 17.35
C THR A 9 -5.79 -32.99 16.23
N MET A 10 -7.11 -32.89 16.40
CA MET A 10 -8.00 -32.33 15.36
C MET A 10 -7.91 -30.79 15.25
N ALA A 11 -7.62 -30.08 16.35
CA ALA A 11 -7.49 -28.62 16.34
C ALA A 11 -6.21 -28.12 15.66
N MET A 12 -5.12 -28.90 15.69
CA MET A 12 -3.83 -28.51 15.10
C MET A 12 -3.78 -28.70 13.57
N LEU A 13 -4.53 -29.67 13.03
CA LEU A 13 -4.61 -29.92 11.59
C LEU A 13 -5.42 -28.85 10.84
N ASP A 14 -6.47 -28.31 11.47
CA ASP A 14 -7.29 -27.23 10.90
C ASP A 14 -6.51 -25.91 10.89
N VAL A 15 -5.85 -25.56 12.00
CA VAL A 15 -4.92 -24.42 12.06
C VAL A 15 -3.81 -24.54 11.02
N SER A 16 -3.20 -25.72 10.84
CA SER A 16 -2.14 -25.90 9.85
C SER A 16 -2.64 -25.72 8.41
N LYS A 17 -3.84 -26.23 8.08
CA LYS A 17 -4.47 -26.02 6.77
C LYS A 17 -4.87 -24.56 6.54
N LYS A 18 -5.38 -23.87 7.57
CA LYS A 18 -5.81 -22.47 7.51
C LYS A 18 -4.62 -21.52 7.38
N THR A 19 -3.52 -21.76 8.09
CA THR A 19 -2.28 -20.99 7.94
C THR A 19 -1.61 -21.25 6.58
N SER A 20 -1.69 -22.47 6.04
CA SER A 20 -1.21 -22.77 4.68
C SER A 20 -2.08 -22.16 3.57
N SER A 21 -3.40 -22.02 3.79
CA SER A 21 -4.30 -21.36 2.83
C SER A 21 -4.17 -19.84 2.86
N ILE A 22 -4.00 -19.25 4.05
CA ILE A 22 -3.73 -17.82 4.23
C ILE A 22 -2.40 -17.43 3.57
N SER A 23 -1.33 -18.19 3.80
CA SER A 23 -0.03 -17.92 3.16
C SER A 23 -0.06 -18.05 1.63
N ARG A 24 -0.79 -19.03 1.09
CA ARG A 24 -1.05 -19.12 -0.35
C ARG A 24 -1.86 -17.93 -0.87
N SER A 25 -2.87 -17.49 -0.13
CA SER A 25 -3.67 -16.31 -0.47
C SER A 25 -2.81 -15.05 -0.56
N VAL A 26 -1.95 -14.82 0.45
CA VAL A 26 -1.00 -13.69 0.48
C VAL A 26 0.01 -13.76 -0.66
N ALA A 27 0.52 -14.95 -0.99
CA ALA A 27 1.46 -15.11 -2.10
C ALA A 27 0.81 -14.84 -3.47
N VAL A 28 -0.46 -15.23 -3.63
CA VAL A 28 -1.24 -14.93 -4.85
C VAL A 28 -1.52 -13.44 -4.95
N GLU A 29 -1.96 -12.82 -3.85
CA GLU A 29 -2.22 -11.38 -3.80
C GLU A 29 -0.98 -10.56 -4.15
N ARG A 30 0.20 -10.90 -3.58
CA ARG A 30 1.47 -10.27 -3.94
C ARG A 30 1.78 -10.40 -5.44
N LYS A 31 1.58 -11.59 -6.02
CA LYS A 31 1.79 -11.80 -7.46
C LYS A 31 0.83 -10.95 -8.30
N ASN A 32 -0.42 -10.84 -7.88
CA ASN A 32 -1.43 -10.04 -8.57
C ASN A 32 -1.08 -8.55 -8.51
N LEU A 33 -0.70 -8.03 -7.34
CA LEU A 33 -0.29 -6.63 -7.17
C LEU A 33 0.92 -6.28 -8.05
N ILE A 34 1.94 -7.15 -8.08
CA ILE A 34 3.09 -6.95 -8.98
C ILE A 34 2.67 -6.99 -10.45
N THR A 35 1.75 -7.88 -10.82
CA THR A 35 1.25 -7.96 -12.20
C THR A 35 0.51 -6.69 -12.60
N VAL A 36 -0.40 -6.19 -11.76
CA VAL A 36 -1.14 -4.95 -12.00
C VAL A 36 -0.18 -3.75 -12.05
N CYS A 37 0.84 -3.70 -11.20
CA CYS A 37 1.87 -2.66 -11.23
C CYS A 37 2.62 -2.65 -12.56
N ARG A 38 3.00 -3.83 -13.08
CA ARG A 38 3.65 -3.94 -14.40
C ARG A 38 2.75 -3.42 -15.53
N PHE A 39 1.45 -3.72 -15.50
CA PHE A 39 0.51 -3.17 -16.47
C PHE A 39 0.36 -1.66 -16.35
N SER A 40 0.25 -1.14 -15.12
CA SER A 40 0.13 0.29 -14.86
C SER A 40 1.37 1.09 -15.30
N VAL A 41 2.58 0.57 -15.10
CA VAL A 41 3.81 1.18 -15.63
C VAL A 41 3.80 1.19 -17.15
N LYS A 42 3.32 0.11 -17.79
CA LYS A 42 3.23 0.04 -19.25
C LYS A 42 2.28 1.11 -19.79
N THR A 43 1.08 1.24 -19.23
CA THR A 43 0.11 2.26 -19.67
C THR A 43 0.63 3.67 -19.43
N LEU A 44 1.34 3.90 -18.32
CA LEU A 44 1.96 5.18 -18.02
C LEU A 44 3.05 5.56 -19.05
N LEU A 45 3.87 4.59 -19.46
CA LEU A 45 4.89 4.80 -20.49
C LEU A 45 4.26 5.06 -21.88
N GLU A 46 3.18 4.36 -22.22
CA GLU A 46 2.44 4.60 -23.46
C GLU A 46 1.89 6.03 -23.51
N LYS A 47 1.31 6.51 -22.40
CA LYS A 47 0.86 7.90 -22.26
C LYS A 47 2.00 8.92 -22.43
N TYR A 48 3.13 8.68 -21.76
CA TYR A 48 4.30 9.57 -21.81
C TYR A 48 4.84 9.79 -23.23
N THR A 49 4.72 8.79 -24.10
CA THR A 49 5.16 8.93 -25.51
C THR A 49 4.27 9.87 -26.34
N ALA A 50 3.03 10.10 -25.90
CA ALA A 50 2.08 10.98 -26.58
C ALA A 50 2.14 12.41 -26.04
N GLU A 51 2.19 12.56 -24.71
CA GLU A 51 2.18 13.86 -24.05
C GLU A 51 2.84 13.80 -22.65
N PRO A 52 3.28 14.95 -22.11
CA PRO A 52 3.80 15.03 -20.74
C PRO A 52 2.76 14.53 -19.73
N ILE A 53 3.21 13.75 -18.75
CA ILE A 53 2.35 13.26 -17.66
C ILE A 53 2.16 14.36 -16.63
N ASP A 54 0.91 14.65 -16.29
CA ASP A 54 0.51 15.49 -15.16
C ASP A 54 -0.07 14.64 -14.01
N ASP A 55 -0.32 15.29 -12.86
CA ASP A 55 -0.88 14.63 -11.68
C ASP A 55 -2.40 14.41 -11.76
N SER A 56 -3.06 14.90 -12.81
CA SER A 56 -4.46 14.59 -13.14
C SER A 56 -4.63 13.42 -14.10
N SER A 57 -3.56 12.94 -14.75
CA SER A 57 -3.61 11.83 -15.69
C SER A 57 -4.06 10.54 -14.99
N GLU A 58 -5.06 9.88 -15.55
CA GLU A 58 -5.61 8.64 -14.97
C GLU A 58 -4.54 7.55 -14.85
N GLU A 59 -3.61 7.48 -15.81
CA GLU A 59 -2.49 6.53 -15.78
C GLU A 59 -1.59 6.77 -14.57
N PHE A 60 -1.34 8.03 -14.22
CA PHE A 60 -0.53 8.40 -13.05
C PHE A 60 -1.27 8.08 -11.75
N ILE A 61 -2.56 8.43 -11.66
CA ILE A 61 -3.41 8.12 -10.49
C ILE A 61 -3.47 6.61 -10.25
N ASN A 62 -3.66 5.83 -11.32
CA ASN A 62 -3.70 4.37 -11.25
C ASN A 62 -2.36 3.78 -10.79
N PHE A 63 -1.24 4.31 -11.30
CA PHE A 63 0.09 3.90 -10.86
C PHE A 63 0.34 4.22 -9.38
N ALA A 64 0.02 5.43 -8.95
CA ALA A 64 0.17 5.85 -7.57
C ALA A 64 -0.67 4.97 -6.61
N ALA A 65 -1.92 4.66 -6.98
CA ALA A 65 -2.79 3.80 -6.19
C ALA A 65 -2.25 2.37 -6.05
N VAL A 66 -1.71 1.79 -7.13
CA VAL A 66 -1.11 0.45 -7.09
C VAL A 66 0.18 0.44 -6.28
N LEU A 67 1.00 1.48 -6.39
CA LEU A 67 2.22 1.63 -5.59
C LEU A 67 1.90 1.77 -4.10
N GLU A 68 0.92 2.60 -3.74
CA GLU A 68 0.41 2.74 -2.38
C GLU A 68 -0.11 1.40 -1.83
N HIS A 69 -0.84 0.63 -2.65
CA HIS A 69 -1.33 -0.69 -2.26
C HIS A 69 -0.17 -1.66 -2.01
N ILE A 70 0.83 -1.73 -2.90
CA ILE A 70 2.00 -2.60 -2.72
C ILE A 70 2.73 -2.26 -1.42
N LEU A 71 2.96 -0.97 -1.17
CA LEU A 71 3.64 -0.53 0.04
C LEU A 71 2.80 -0.90 1.26
N SER A 72 1.49 -0.64 1.23
CA SER A 72 0.56 -0.93 2.33
C SER A 72 0.39 -2.44 2.60
N HIS A 73 0.43 -3.30 1.57
CA HIS A 73 0.34 -4.76 1.68
C HIS A 73 1.45 -5.36 2.54
N GLY A 74 2.64 -4.72 2.54
CA GLY A 74 3.76 -5.11 3.39
C GLY A 74 3.54 -4.87 4.88
N PHE A 75 2.60 -4.01 5.26
CA PHE A 75 2.32 -3.64 6.66
C PHE A 75 1.14 -4.41 7.27
N THR A 76 0.35 -5.13 6.46
CA THR A 76 -0.76 -5.96 6.91
C THR A 76 -0.27 -7.35 7.32
N GLY A 77 0.43 -7.49 8.45
CA GLY A 77 0.81 -8.83 8.94
C GLY A 77 1.90 -8.94 10.01
N SER A 78 2.59 -7.86 10.37
CA SER A 78 3.56 -7.87 11.47
C SER A 78 2.86 -7.60 12.80
N GLY A 79 2.50 -8.66 13.51
CA GLY A 79 1.92 -8.63 14.86
C GLY A 79 2.89 -8.14 15.94
N SER A 80 3.34 -6.88 15.87
CA SER A 80 3.89 -6.17 17.03
C SER A 80 2.89 -5.08 17.44
N TRP A 81 2.09 -5.40 18.44
CA TRP A 81 1.07 -4.55 19.07
C TRP A 81 1.65 -3.23 19.61
N PHE A 82 2.97 -3.10 19.76
CA PHE A 82 3.59 -2.05 20.58
C PHE A 82 4.35 -0.95 19.84
N ASP A 83 4.40 -0.95 18.50
CA ASP A 83 5.24 0.01 17.76
C ASP A 83 4.46 0.87 16.77
N GLY A 84 3.31 1.40 17.25
CA GLY A 84 2.55 2.50 16.69
C GLY A 84 2.36 2.46 15.17
N GLN A 85 1.27 1.81 14.70
CA GLN A 85 0.72 1.91 13.32
C GLN A 85 1.68 2.51 12.28
N ARG A 86 2.80 1.82 11.99
CA ARG A 86 3.80 2.33 11.06
C ARG A 86 3.15 2.44 9.69
N SER A 87 2.96 3.66 9.23
CA SER A 87 2.42 3.93 7.90
C SER A 87 3.48 3.62 6.85
N TYR A 88 3.06 3.36 5.60
CA TYR A 88 4.04 3.24 4.52
C TYR A 88 4.90 4.50 4.36
N TRP A 89 4.40 5.66 4.79
CA TRP A 89 5.15 6.92 4.80
C TRP A 89 6.33 6.89 5.78
N ASP A 90 6.19 6.25 6.94
CA ASP A 90 7.29 6.10 7.90
C ASP A 90 8.40 5.21 7.32
N PHE A 91 8.01 4.18 6.56
CA PHE A 91 8.96 3.38 5.80
C PHE A 91 9.65 4.18 4.70
N ILE A 92 8.92 5.00 3.92
CA ILE A 92 9.52 5.88 2.91
C ILE A 92 10.53 6.83 3.57
N ARG A 93 10.19 7.44 4.70
CA ARG A 93 11.11 8.32 5.45
C ARG A 93 12.39 7.60 5.87
N LEU A 94 12.28 6.39 6.40
CA LEU A 94 13.44 5.58 6.80
C LEU A 94 14.30 5.14 5.61
N ALA A 95 13.67 4.70 4.51
CA ALA A 95 14.36 4.22 3.32
C ALA A 95 15.06 5.35 2.57
N CYS A 96 14.37 6.49 2.42
CA CYS A 96 14.87 7.64 1.65
C CYS A 96 15.71 8.62 2.48
N GLY A 97 15.71 8.55 3.81
CA GLY A 97 16.51 9.43 4.67
C GLY A 97 18.02 9.31 4.45
N LYS A 98 18.48 8.20 3.85
CA LYS A 98 19.90 7.99 3.47
C LYS A 98 20.21 8.36 2.03
N VAL A 99 19.20 8.71 1.23
CA VAL A 99 19.35 9.06 -0.19
C VAL A 99 19.70 10.54 -0.29
N GLN A 100 20.87 10.85 -0.85
CA GLN A 100 21.28 12.22 -1.13
C GLN A 100 20.32 12.86 -2.13
N ASN A 101 19.99 14.14 -1.94
CA ASN A 101 19.01 14.88 -2.74
C ASN A 101 17.59 14.28 -2.74
N SER A 102 17.18 13.64 -1.63
CA SER A 102 15.79 13.21 -1.48
C SER A 102 14.84 14.40 -1.23
N CYS A 103 13.58 14.23 -1.61
CA CYS A 103 12.52 15.22 -1.41
C CYS A 103 11.82 15.11 -0.04
N ILE A 104 12.33 14.29 0.88
CA ILE A 104 11.66 13.97 2.16
C ILE A 104 11.44 15.24 3.01
N SER A 105 12.48 16.03 3.23
CA SER A 105 12.37 17.27 4.02
C SER A 105 11.42 18.28 3.37
N SER A 106 11.39 18.36 2.04
CA SER A 106 10.44 19.23 1.33
C SER A 106 9.00 18.80 1.57
N ILE A 107 8.72 17.49 1.53
CA ILE A 107 7.39 16.91 1.74
C ILE A 107 6.92 17.04 3.21
N GLU A 108 7.84 17.04 4.17
CA GLU A 108 7.54 17.25 5.59
C GLU A 108 7.19 18.70 5.93
N ASN A 109 7.81 19.66 5.23
CA ASN A 109 7.62 21.09 5.46
C ASN A 109 6.45 21.71 4.66
N MET A 110 5.65 20.91 3.97
CA MET A 110 4.46 21.40 3.26
C MET A 110 3.32 21.70 4.27
N GLU A 111 2.95 22.98 4.41
CA GLU A 111 1.99 23.48 5.43
C GLU A 111 0.54 22.99 5.27
N ASN A 112 0.13 22.48 4.09
CA ASN A 112 -1.27 22.08 3.82
C ASN A 112 -1.57 20.58 4.05
N ILE A 113 -0.68 19.83 4.70
CA ILE A 113 -0.84 18.37 4.81
C ILE A 113 -1.00 17.99 6.27
N SER A 114 -2.17 18.28 6.83
CA SER A 114 -2.49 18.05 8.25
C SER A 114 -3.11 16.68 8.56
N THR A 115 -3.23 15.75 7.59
CA THR A 115 -3.50 14.33 7.87
C THR A 115 -2.90 13.40 6.81
N SER A 116 -2.41 12.23 7.24
CA SER A 116 -1.84 11.16 6.40
C SER A 116 -2.77 10.63 5.31
N ARG A 117 -4.06 11.02 5.31
CA ARG A 117 -5.08 10.64 4.33
C ARG A 117 -5.40 11.75 3.32
N ALA A 118 -5.06 13.01 3.60
CA ALA A 118 -5.30 14.15 2.71
C ALA A 118 -4.20 14.29 1.63
N LYS A 119 -2.98 13.83 1.93
CA LYS A 119 -1.83 13.84 1.00
C LYS A 119 -2.08 13.07 -0.31
N ALA A 120 -2.97 12.09 -0.29
CA ALA A 120 -3.32 11.25 -1.44
C ALA A 120 -4.49 11.81 -2.29
N ARG A 121 -5.15 12.90 -1.85
CA ARG A 121 -6.44 13.33 -2.44
C ARG A 121 -6.57 14.81 -2.77
N ASP A 122 -5.55 15.64 -2.54
CA ASP A 122 -5.65 17.09 -2.77
C ASP A 122 -5.39 17.53 -4.22
N ARG A 123 -5.99 16.80 -5.16
CA ARG A 123 -6.40 17.34 -6.46
C ARG A 123 -7.72 16.71 -6.87
N HIS A 124 -8.82 17.23 -6.31
CA HIS A 124 -10.12 17.13 -6.97
C HIS A 124 -10.65 18.56 -7.21
N PRO A 125 -10.51 19.10 -8.43
CA PRO A 125 -10.84 20.50 -8.75
C PRO A 125 -12.36 20.75 -8.92
N TYR A 126 -13.21 20.22 -8.04
CA TYR A 126 -14.68 20.23 -8.24
C TYR A 126 -15.55 20.75 -7.09
N LEU A 127 -15.01 21.44 -6.07
CA LEU A 127 -15.83 21.92 -4.93
C LEU A 127 -15.76 23.41 -4.61
N LEU A 128 -15.58 24.29 -5.61
CA LEU A 128 -15.77 25.75 -5.40
C LEU A 128 -16.51 26.46 -6.55
N ARG A 129 -17.39 25.76 -7.29
CA ARG A 129 -18.29 26.41 -8.28
C ARG A 129 -19.78 26.18 -8.06
N LEU A 130 -20.21 25.80 -6.85
CA LEU A 130 -21.63 25.62 -6.52
C LEU A 130 -22.03 26.33 -5.21
N THR A 131 -21.60 27.58 -5.06
CA THR A 131 -22.26 28.53 -4.15
C THR A 131 -22.43 29.87 -4.86
N GLU A 132 -23.25 29.88 -5.91
CA GLU A 132 -24.18 30.96 -6.25
C GLU A 132 -25.56 30.34 -6.50
#